data_AF-A0A7R9YWU2-F1
#
_entry.id   AF-A0A7R9YWU2-F1
#
_cell.length_a   1.000
_cell.length_b   1.000
_cell.length_c   1.000
_cell.angle_alpha   90.00
_cell.angle_beta   90.00
_cell.angle_gamma   90.00
#
_symmetry.space_group_name_H-M   'P 1'
#
loop_
_entity.id
_entity.type
_entity.pdbx_description
1 polymer ?
#
loop_
_entity_poly.entity_id
_entity_poly.type
_entity_poly.pdbx_seq_one_letter_code
_entity_poly.pdbx_strand_id
1 'polypeptide(L)'
;SGLSARKACKMLKEVGIDAQPLHVALGLELNAKEGEDDNREDTPPFLVTFEGSARGLHFDNVDAVFVLGRPSSAAAYLHLAGRVGRASADEDGNVVIRPGTVVSVCTRGSAGELERWTRSIGGNGLEELVL
;
A
#
# COMPACT_ATOMS: atom_id res chain seq x y z
N SER A 1 16.99 -10.42 -14.01
CA SER A 1 16.83 -10.16 -12.56
C SER A 1 15.50 -9.45 -12.34
N GLY A 2 14.65 -9.99 -11.46
CA GLY A 2 13.31 -9.45 -11.20
C GLY A 2 13.33 -8.04 -10.58
N LEU A 3 12.20 -7.35 -10.61
CA LEU A 3 12.01 -6.09 -9.88
C LEU A 3 12.10 -6.38 -8.37
N SER A 4 12.86 -5.57 -7.62
CA SER A 4 12.90 -5.60 -6.15
C SER A 4 12.39 -4.28 -5.59
N ALA A 5 12.01 -4.24 -4.30
CA ALA A 5 11.47 -3.02 -3.69
C ALA A 5 12.52 -1.91 -3.69
N ARG A 6 13.78 -2.25 -3.38
CA ARG A 6 14.93 -1.34 -3.51
C ARG A 6 15.11 -0.80 -4.93
N LYS A 7 14.98 -1.67 -5.95
CA LYS A 7 15.07 -1.24 -7.35
C LYS A 7 13.91 -0.31 -7.72
N ALA A 8 12.69 -0.58 -7.26
CA ALA A 8 11.55 0.28 -7.50
C ALA A 8 11.71 1.65 -6.81
N CYS A 9 12.17 1.69 -5.55
CA CYS A 9 12.50 2.95 -4.86
C CYS A 9 13.56 3.76 -5.61
N LYS A 10 14.58 3.11 -6.17
CA LYS A 10 15.58 3.79 -7.01
C LYS A 10 14.93 4.44 -8.23
N MET A 11 14.03 3.73 -8.92
CA MET A 11 13.29 4.26 -10.08
C MET A 11 12.37 5.43 -9.68
N LEU A 12 11.72 5.36 -8.52
CA LEU A 12 10.91 6.47 -7.99
C LEU A 12 11.78 7.70 -7.69
N LYS A 13 12.96 7.49 -7.11
CA LYS A 13 13.92 8.56 -6.84
C LYS A 13 14.43 9.24 -8.11
N GLU A 14 14.61 8.48 -9.20
CA GLU A 14 15.00 9.01 -10.52
C GLU A 14 13.97 10.01 -11.08
N VAL A 15 12.71 9.93 -10.64
CA VAL A 15 11.63 10.88 -11.01
C VAL A 15 11.27 11.85 -9.87
N GLY A 16 12.09 11.93 -8.82
CA GLY A 16 11.92 12.88 -7.71
C GLY A 16 10.95 12.44 -6.62
N ILE A 17 10.53 11.17 -6.59
CA ILE A 17 9.67 10.62 -5.54
C ILE A 17 10.56 9.99 -4.47
N ASP A 18 10.48 10.52 -3.24
CA ASP A 18 11.19 9.96 -2.10
C ASP A 18 10.42 8.75 -1.53
N ALA A 19 11.03 7.58 -1.60
CA ALA A 19 10.40 6.32 -1.24
C ALA A 19 11.39 5.35 -0.61
N GLN A 20 10.91 4.55 0.34
CA GLN A 20 11.73 3.55 1.03
C GLN A 20 11.09 2.16 0.94
N PRO A 21 11.89 1.08 0.87
CA PRO A 21 11.34 -0.25 0.97
C PRO A 21 10.76 -0.46 2.37
N LEU A 22 9.56 -1.06 2.42
CA LEU A 22 8.80 -1.16 3.65
C LEU A 22 9.53 -1.93 4.76
N HIS A 23 10.24 -2.99 4.40
CA HIS A 23 11.02 -3.77 5.37
C HIS A 23 12.19 -2.97 5.97
N VAL A 24 12.72 -1.97 5.26
CA VAL A 24 13.75 -1.08 5.82
C VAL A 24 13.11 -0.08 6.79
N ALA A 25 11.96 0.50 6.41
CA ALA A 25 11.23 1.42 7.29
C ALA A 25 10.78 0.74 8.61
N LEU A 26 10.57 -0.58 8.59
CA LEU A 26 10.24 -1.37 9.77
C LEU A 26 11.46 -1.92 10.53
N GLY A 27 12.69 -1.58 10.13
CA GLY A 27 13.90 -2.10 10.77
C GLY A 27 14.10 -3.63 10.60
N LEU A 28 13.44 -4.26 9.64
CA LEU A 28 13.47 -5.73 9.42
C LEU A 28 14.65 -6.17 8.53
N GLU A 29 15.68 -5.35 8.41
CA GLU A 29 16.89 -5.68 7.67
C GLU A 29 17.76 -6.66 8.47
N LEU A 30 18.37 -7.63 7.79
CA LEU A 30 19.22 -8.65 8.42
C LEU A 30 20.42 -8.07 9.22
N ASN A 31 20.78 -6.81 8.96
CA ASN A 31 21.85 -6.09 9.65
C ASN A 31 21.35 -4.81 10.34
N ALA A 32 20.04 -4.68 10.60
CA ALA A 32 19.53 -3.56 11.38
C ALA A 32 20.21 -3.58 12.76
N LYS A 33 20.84 -2.47 13.15
CA LYS A 33 21.46 -2.37 14.47
C LYS A 33 20.34 -2.35 15.51
N GLU A 34 20.40 -3.27 16.49
CA GLU A 34 19.51 -3.23 17.64
C GLU A 34 19.61 -1.85 18.31
N GLY A 35 18.51 -1.10 18.31
CA GLY A 35 18.41 0.21 18.98
C GLY A 35 18.53 1.45 18.09
N GLU A 36 18.52 1.35 16.75
CA GLU A 36 18.12 2.51 15.94
C GLU A 36 16.62 2.75 16.17
N ASP A 37 16.34 3.89 16.80
CA ASP A 37 15.04 4.33 17.27
C ASP A 37 13.96 4.20 16.18
N ASP A 38 12.71 3.90 16.59
CA ASP A 38 11.50 3.92 15.74
C ASP A 38 11.18 5.38 15.37
N ASN A 39 12.17 6.08 14.79
CA ASN A 39 12.08 7.49 14.51
C ASN A 39 11.27 7.67 13.22
N ARG A 40 9.95 7.55 13.38
CA ARG A 40 8.96 7.76 12.33
C ARG A 40 9.04 9.15 11.70
N GLU A 41 9.74 10.11 12.34
CA GLU A 41 10.01 11.44 11.76
C GLU A 41 10.82 11.38 10.45
N ASP A 42 11.67 10.36 10.27
CA ASP A 42 12.49 10.18 9.05
C ASP A 42 11.89 9.19 8.05
N THR A 43 10.68 8.66 8.30
CA THR A 43 10.03 7.74 7.35
C THR A 43 9.48 8.52 6.16
N PRO A 44 9.92 8.24 4.92
CA PRO A 44 9.45 8.98 3.76
C PRO A 44 7.97 8.69 3.49
N PRO A 45 7.26 9.61 2.80
CA PRO A 45 5.82 9.50 2.58
C PRO A 45 5.40 8.29 1.72
N PHE A 46 6.33 7.67 0.98
CA PHE A 46 6.07 6.51 0.14
C PHE A 46 6.80 5.26 0.61
N LEU A 47 6.04 4.20 0.89
CA LEU A 47 6.55 2.88 1.26
C LEU A 47 6.30 1.88 0.14
N VAL A 48 7.35 1.16 -0.26
CA VAL A 48 7.29 0.18 -1.35
C VAL A 48 7.44 -1.24 -0.81
N THR A 49 6.53 -2.11 -1.21
CA THR A 49 6.57 -3.54 -0.86
C THR A 49 6.01 -4.40 -2.00
N PHE A 50 6.11 -5.72 -1.86
CA PHE A 50 5.44 -6.68 -2.72
C PHE A 50 4.36 -7.42 -1.95
N GLU A 51 3.41 -8.00 -2.68
CA GLU A 51 2.25 -8.70 -2.14
C GLU A 51 2.61 -9.68 -1.01
N GLY A 52 3.64 -10.51 -1.20
CA GLY A 52 4.07 -11.50 -0.20
C GLY A 52 4.55 -10.88 1.12
N SER A 53 5.11 -9.66 1.07
CA SER A 53 5.64 -8.95 2.23
C SER A 53 4.64 -7.95 2.83
N ALA A 54 3.51 -7.70 2.18
CA ALA A 54 2.52 -6.72 2.61
C ALA A 54 1.50 -7.27 3.62
N ARG A 55 1.43 -8.58 3.82
CA ARG A 55 0.41 -9.23 4.65
C ARG A 55 0.71 -9.07 6.14
N GLY A 56 -0.34 -8.90 6.95
CA GLY A 56 -0.24 -8.92 8.41
C GLY A 56 0.41 -7.70 9.07
N LEU A 57 0.94 -6.77 8.28
CA LEU A 57 1.46 -5.50 8.81
C LEU A 57 0.31 -4.60 9.27
N HIS A 58 0.58 -3.56 10.06
CA HIS A 58 -0.39 -2.55 10.47
C HIS A 58 0.21 -1.17 10.20
N PHE A 59 -0.51 -0.33 9.45
CA PHE A 59 -0.12 1.04 9.18
C PHE A 59 -1.29 1.94 9.55
N ASP A 60 -0.98 2.95 10.34
CA ASP A 60 -1.92 4.00 10.64
C ASP A 60 -1.81 5.10 9.58
N ASN A 61 -2.91 5.83 9.39
CA ASN A 61 -2.94 7.05 8.59
C ASN A 61 -2.47 6.90 7.13
N VAL A 62 -2.69 5.75 6.49
CA VAL A 62 -2.45 5.59 5.06
C VAL A 62 -3.54 6.32 4.26
N ASP A 63 -3.14 7.30 3.46
CA ASP A 63 -4.05 8.06 2.59
C ASP A 63 -4.40 7.34 1.30
N ALA A 64 -3.40 6.66 0.72
CA ALA A 64 -3.55 6.01 -0.56
C ALA A 64 -2.73 4.71 -0.66
N VAL A 65 -3.26 3.76 -1.42
CA VAL A 65 -2.55 2.55 -1.84
C VAL A 65 -2.48 2.52 -3.35
N PHE A 66 -1.27 2.37 -3.88
CA PHE A 66 -1.02 2.13 -5.29
C PHE A 66 -0.78 0.63 -5.53
N VAL A 67 -1.73 -0.05 -6.17
CA VAL A 67 -1.59 -1.46 -6.56
C VAL A 67 -1.04 -1.51 -7.97
N LEU A 68 0.24 -1.87 -8.10
CA LEU A 68 0.92 -1.98 -9.40
C LEU A 68 0.85 -3.42 -9.92
N GLY A 69 0.18 -3.61 -11.05
CA GLY A 69 -0.07 -4.91 -11.66
C GLY A 69 -1.32 -5.60 -11.11
N ARG A 70 -1.50 -6.88 -11.48
CA ARG A 70 -2.63 -7.70 -11.05
C ARG A 70 -2.23 -8.46 -9.77
N PRO A 71 -2.94 -8.28 -8.64
CA PRO A 71 -2.78 -9.13 -7.46
C PRO A 71 -2.99 -10.61 -7.79
N SER A 72 -2.48 -11.51 -6.95
CA SER A 72 -2.61 -12.95 -7.18
C SER A 72 -4.05 -13.46 -7.04
N SER A 73 -4.89 -12.77 -6.25
CA SER A 73 -6.24 -13.19 -5.88
C SER A 73 -7.07 -12.04 -5.30
N ALA A 74 -8.39 -12.25 -5.18
CA ALA A 74 -9.29 -11.32 -4.49
C ALA A 74 -8.87 -11.07 -3.02
N ALA A 75 -8.42 -12.12 -2.32
CA ALA A 75 -7.95 -12.01 -0.95
C ALA A 75 -6.65 -11.17 -0.86
N ALA A 76 -5.73 -11.34 -1.81
CA ALA A 76 -4.55 -10.49 -1.90
C ALA A 76 -4.92 -9.03 -2.17
N TYR A 77 -5.86 -8.78 -3.09
CA TYR A 77 -6.37 -7.44 -3.35
C TYR A 77 -6.97 -6.82 -2.09
N LEU A 78 -7.80 -7.55 -1.35
CA LEU A 78 -8.36 -7.09 -0.07
C LEU A 78 -7.27 -6.71 0.94
N HIS A 79 -6.22 -7.51 1.09
CA HIS A 79 -5.13 -7.21 2.02
C HIS A 79 -4.32 -5.97 1.63
N LEU A 80 -4.17 -5.71 0.33
CA LEU A 80 -3.49 -4.52 -0.18
C LEU A 80 -4.39 -3.29 -0.08
N ALA A 81 -5.63 -3.38 -0.53
CA ALA A 81 -6.60 -2.29 -0.55
C ALA A 81 -7.06 -1.88 0.87
N GLY A 82 -7.22 -2.84 1.79
CA GLY A 82 -7.69 -2.62 3.16
C GLY A 82 -6.73 -1.87 4.08
N ARG A 83 -5.68 -1.25 3.52
CA ARG A 83 -4.76 -0.37 4.25
C ARG A 83 -5.32 1.03 4.45
N VAL A 84 -6.23 1.45 3.57
CA VAL A 84 -6.98 2.70 3.68
C VAL A 84 -8.38 2.43 4.22
N GLY A 85 -9.17 3.47 4.47
CA GLY A 85 -10.58 3.31 4.85
C GLY A 85 -10.78 2.75 6.26
N ARG A 86 -9.80 2.96 7.16
CA ARG A 86 -9.81 2.35 8.50
C ARG A 86 -10.70 3.13 9.45
N ALA A 87 -11.42 2.37 10.29
CA ALA A 87 -12.19 2.90 11.40
C ALA A 87 -11.27 3.26 12.57
N SER A 88 -11.53 4.41 13.17
CA SER A 88 -10.96 4.88 14.44
C SER A 88 -12.07 5.44 15.33
N ALA A 89 -11.76 5.70 16.60
CA ALA A 89 -12.65 6.47 17.47
C ALA A 89 -12.25 7.96 17.42
N ASP A 90 -13.23 8.86 17.42
CA ASP A 90 -12.98 10.28 17.75
C ASP A 90 -12.86 10.49 19.27
N GLU A 91 -12.64 11.75 19.68
CA GLU A 91 -12.50 12.12 21.10
C GLU A 91 -13.73 11.77 21.94
N ASP A 92 -14.92 11.72 21.32
CA ASP A 92 -16.20 11.40 21.95
C ASP A 92 -16.51 9.89 21.92
N GLY A 93 -15.62 9.08 21.33
CA GLY A 93 -15.78 7.62 21.21
C GLY A 93 -16.66 7.18 20.04
N ASN A 94 -17.04 8.08 19.13
CA ASN A 94 -17.79 7.71 17.94
C ASN A 94 -16.87 7.08 16.90
N VAL A 95 -17.41 6.12 16.14
CA VAL A 95 -16.68 5.51 15.03
C VAL A 95 -16.58 6.50 13.87
N VAL A 96 -15.35 6.86 13.51
CA VAL A 96 -15.03 7.66 12.33
C VAL A 96 -14.26 6.79 11.35
N ILE A 97 -14.64 6.85 10.07
CA ILE A 97 -13.89 6.19 8.99
C ILE A 97 -12.99 7.21 8.33
N ARG A 98 -11.67 7.01 8.38
CA ARG A 98 -10.74 7.84 7.62
C ARG A 98 -10.93 7.54 6.12
N PRO A 99 -11.24 8.52 5.28
CA PRO A 99 -11.30 8.30 3.84
C PRO A 99 -9.91 7.90 3.32
N GLY A 100 -9.87 7.12 2.25
CA GLY A 100 -8.62 6.89 1.54
C GLY A 100 -8.84 6.25 0.19
N THR A 101 -7.80 6.27 -0.62
CA THR A 101 -7.90 6.00 -2.06
C THR A 101 -7.11 4.76 -2.44
N VAL A 102 -7.68 3.88 -3.26
CA VAL A 102 -6.95 2.77 -3.87
C VAL A 102 -6.83 3.04 -5.36
N VAL A 103 -5.60 3.21 -5.85
CA VAL A 103 -5.29 3.39 -7.27
C VAL A 103 -4.68 2.10 -7.80
N SER A 104 -5.32 1.45 -8.76
CA SER A 104 -4.81 0.23 -9.38
C SER A 104 -4.27 0.52 -10.78
N VAL A 105 -2.98 0.32 -10.99
CA VAL A 105 -2.32 0.45 -12.29
C VAL A 105 -2.19 -0.94 -12.89
N CYS A 106 -3.04 -1.27 -13.86
CA CYS A 106 -3.10 -2.60 -14.44
C CYS A 106 -3.33 -2.55 -15.96
N THR A 107 -3.19 -3.70 -16.62
CA THR A 107 -3.57 -3.80 -18.03
C THR A 107 -5.09 -3.84 -18.17
N ARG A 108 -5.62 -3.44 -19.33
CA ARG A 108 -7.06 -3.50 -19.62
C ARG A 108 -7.67 -4.89 -19.38
N GLY A 109 -6.93 -5.96 -19.65
CA GLY A 109 -7.37 -7.33 -19.40
C GLY A 109 -7.57 -7.67 -17.92
N SER A 110 -6.83 -7.01 -17.01
CA SER A 110 -6.95 -7.20 -15.55
C SER A 110 -8.04 -6.32 -14.92
N ALA A 111 -8.41 -5.20 -15.55
CA ALA A 111 -9.40 -4.27 -15.01
C ALA A 111 -10.75 -4.94 -14.70
N GLY A 112 -11.26 -5.79 -15.61
CA GLY A 112 -12.54 -6.48 -15.40
C GLY A 112 -12.54 -7.46 -14.22
N GLU A 113 -11.38 -8.01 -13.86
CA GLU A 113 -11.25 -8.88 -12.69
C GLU A 113 -11.10 -8.07 -11.39
N LEU A 114 -10.32 -6.98 -11.42
CA LEU A 114 -10.24 -6.05 -10.29
C LEU A 114 -11.63 -5.50 -9.96
N GLU A 115 -12.42 -5.15 -10.96
CA GLU A 115 -13.79 -4.69 -10.79
C GLU A 115 -14.67 -5.75 -10.09
N ARG A 116 -14.51 -7.03 -10.44
CA ARG A 116 -15.20 -8.14 -9.74
C ARG A 116 -14.72 -8.26 -8.30
N TRP A 117 -13.43 -8.14 -8.05
CA TRP A 117 -12.87 -8.24 -6.70
C TRP A 117 -13.34 -7.07 -5.83
N THR A 118 -13.32 -5.83 -6.35
CA THR A 118 -13.88 -4.64 -5.69
C THR A 118 -15.31 -4.88 -5.24
N ARG A 119 -16.18 -5.39 -6.12
CA ARG A 119 -17.55 -5.75 -5.74
C ARG A 119 -17.62 -6.87 -4.71
N SER A 120 -16.79 -7.89 -4.83
CA SER A 120 -16.80 -9.03 -3.89
C SER A 120 -16.39 -8.64 -2.47
N ILE A 121 -15.63 -7.56 -2.31
CA ILE A 121 -15.19 -7.03 -1.01
C ILE A 121 -16.06 -5.87 -0.50
N GLY A 122 -17.21 -5.61 -1.15
CA GLY A 122 -18.17 -4.59 -0.71
C GLY A 122 -17.97 -3.19 -1.31
N GLY A 123 -17.08 -3.03 -2.30
CA GLY A 123 -16.92 -1.79 -3.04
C GLY A 123 -18.02 -1.58 -4.11
N ASN A 124 -18.32 -0.32 -4.40
CA ASN A 124 -19.40 0.05 -5.34
C ASN A 124 -18.98 0.02 -6.83
N GLY A 125 -17.68 -0.15 -7.11
CA GLY A 125 -17.10 -0.16 -8.46
C GLY A 125 -15.79 0.60 -8.51
N LEU A 126 -15.09 0.53 -9.64
CA LEU A 126 -13.90 1.33 -9.93
C LEU A 126 -14.23 2.44 -10.92
N GLU A 127 -13.56 3.58 -10.75
CA GLU A 127 -13.51 4.66 -11.72
C GLU A 127 -12.26 4.50 -12.60
N GLU A 128 -12.42 4.62 -13.92
CA GLU A 128 -11.29 4.62 -14.85
C GLU A 128 -10.69 6.03 -14.94
N LEU A 129 -9.42 6.17 -14.57
CA LEU A 129 -8.67 7.40 -14.73
C LEU A 129 -8.04 7.44 -16.13
N VAL A 130 -8.44 8.43 -16.94
CA VAL A 130 -7.81 8.72 -18.23
C VAL A 130 -6.74 9.79 -17.99
N LEU A 131 -5.47 9.44 -18.19
CA LEU A 131 -4.30 10.31 -18.03
C LEU A 131 -3.88 10.96 -19.36
#